data_AF-A0A1Q3T6Q7-F1
#
_entry.id   AF-A0A1Q3T6Q7-F1
#
_cell.length_a   1.000
_cell.length_b   1.000
_cell.length_c   1.000
_cell.angle_alpha   90.00
_cell.angle_beta   90.00
_cell.angle_gamma   90.00
#
_symmetry.space_group_name_H-M   'P 1'
#
loop_
_entity.id
_entity.type
_entity.pdbx_description
1 polymer ?
#
loop_
_entity_poly.entity_id
_entity_poly.type
_entity_poly.pdbx_seq_one_letter_code
_entity_poly.pdbx_strand_id
1 'polypeptide(L)'
;MYLPLMNPRRHNLLLHPLFLLSLFLLLLNDISLKYEFHNGFTGKLSDFTGLFVFTLFWMAIFPRHKWQVTLATALIFTWWKSPLSSPFIHSWNEIMPVPITRVIDYWDLTALTMLPLAWLLARIDYNPQIKYRRIFIPLVGCIALFSFCFTSPPRYALYYYPPNQIRFYGNFKTSKSEEQILDKLTSKNISFHIDSVSYYPIGDGEYYLRTDEPIDSSKWVRVNNTRDSVLYRRMVERPFYLIPSYNLDGQELKNVKMRITQGNKKTFIYVESFQTDSKTEYNNKLEKQYKKHFKKLFE
;
A
#
# COMPACT_ATOMS: atom_id res chain seq x y z
N MET A 1 -36.77 9.71 -10.36
CA MET A 1 -35.86 8.60 -10.73
C MET A 1 -36.06 7.48 -9.71
N TYR A 2 -37.02 6.60 -9.97
CA TYR A 2 -37.33 5.48 -9.07
C TYR A 2 -36.23 4.42 -9.21
N LEU A 3 -35.37 4.27 -8.19
CA LEU A 3 -34.57 3.06 -8.04
C LEU A 3 -35.57 1.89 -7.96
N PRO A 4 -35.50 0.90 -8.88
CA PRO A 4 -36.42 -0.22 -8.85
C PRO A 4 -36.20 -0.93 -7.51
N LEU A 5 -37.21 -0.87 -6.64
CA LEU A 5 -37.22 -1.53 -5.34
C LEU A 5 -36.91 -3.02 -5.56
N MET A 6 -35.68 -3.36 -5.23
CA MET A 6 -35.06 -4.67 -5.34
C MET A 6 -35.96 -5.73 -4.68
N ASN A 7 -36.23 -6.83 -5.38
CA ASN A 7 -37.06 -7.91 -4.85
C ASN A 7 -36.41 -8.48 -3.56
N PRO A 8 -37.05 -8.31 -2.38
CA PRO A 8 -36.39 -8.50 -1.09
C PRO A 8 -35.98 -9.95 -0.81
N ARG A 9 -36.60 -10.93 -1.48
CA ARG A 9 -36.32 -12.35 -1.25
C ARG A 9 -34.93 -12.78 -1.70
N ARG A 10 -34.32 -12.08 -2.66
CA ARG A 10 -33.07 -12.52 -3.31
C ARG A 10 -31.79 -12.02 -2.63
N HIS A 11 -31.89 -10.92 -1.88
CA HIS A 11 -30.74 -10.31 -1.18
C HIS A 11 -30.56 -10.85 0.25
N ASN A 12 -31.50 -11.67 0.70
CA ASN A 12 -31.43 -12.38 1.99
C ASN A 12 -30.15 -13.22 2.13
N LEU A 13 -29.53 -13.61 1.01
CA LEU A 13 -28.26 -14.35 0.98
C LEU A 13 -27.14 -13.61 1.74
N LEU A 14 -27.14 -12.27 1.76
CA LEU A 14 -26.17 -11.48 2.53
C LEU A 14 -26.35 -11.62 4.05
N LEU A 15 -27.52 -12.06 4.50
CA LEU A 15 -27.80 -12.36 5.92
C LEU A 15 -27.69 -13.86 6.23
N HIS A 16 -27.21 -14.66 5.28
CA HIS A 16 -27.00 -16.10 5.51
C HIS A 16 -25.86 -16.30 6.52
N PRO A 17 -25.99 -17.20 7.52
CA PRO A 17 -24.97 -17.39 8.55
C PRO A 17 -23.58 -17.69 7.98
N LEU A 18 -23.50 -18.54 6.93
CA LEU A 18 -22.24 -18.83 6.25
C LEU A 18 -21.63 -17.59 5.57
N PHE A 19 -22.45 -16.71 4.97
CA PHE A 19 -21.94 -15.46 4.39
C PHE A 19 -21.36 -14.56 5.47
N LEU A 20 -22.10 -14.37 6.58
CA LEU A 20 -21.68 -13.54 7.70
C LEU A 20 -20.44 -14.09 8.39
N LEU A 21 -20.36 -15.40 8.60
CA LEU A 21 -19.20 -16.07 9.18
C LEU A 21 -17.98 -15.91 8.28
N SER A 22 -18.11 -16.14 6.97
CA SER A 22 -16.99 -15.95 6.04
C SER A 22 -16.54 -14.49 5.94
N LEU A 23 -17.48 -13.53 5.96
CA LEU A 23 -17.15 -12.10 5.99
C LEU A 23 -16.45 -11.69 7.28
N PHE A 24 -16.90 -12.21 8.43
CA PHE A 24 -16.24 -12.01 9.71
C PHE A 24 -14.83 -12.61 9.70
N LEU A 25 -14.67 -13.85 9.23
CA LEU A 25 -13.37 -14.51 9.12
C LEU A 25 -12.42 -13.76 8.17
N LEU A 26 -12.91 -13.26 7.05
CA LEU A 26 -12.15 -12.44 6.11
C LEU A 26 -11.60 -11.18 6.81
N LEU A 27 -12.47 -10.42 7.48
CA LEU A 27 -12.08 -9.20 8.19
C LEU A 27 -11.16 -9.49 9.38
N LEU A 28 -11.46 -10.50 10.18
CA LEU A 28 -10.62 -10.90 11.32
C LEU A 28 -9.23 -11.31 10.85
N ASN A 29 -9.16 -12.04 9.74
CA ASN A 29 -7.90 -12.46 9.16
C ASN A 29 -7.09 -11.26 8.63
N ASP A 30 -7.74 -10.38 7.89
CA ASP A 30 -7.06 -9.26 7.22
C ASP A 30 -6.69 -8.10 8.17
N ILE A 31 -7.42 -7.94 9.28
CA ILE A 31 -7.16 -6.90 10.29
C ILE A 31 -6.21 -7.40 11.39
N SER A 32 -6.41 -8.62 11.89
CA SER A 32 -5.73 -9.10 13.11
C SER A 32 -4.76 -10.26 12.83
N LEU A 33 -5.22 -11.35 12.22
CA LEU A 33 -4.39 -12.57 12.14
C LEU A 33 -3.17 -12.41 11.24
N LYS A 34 -3.28 -11.65 10.14
CA LYS A 34 -2.12 -11.31 9.30
C LYS A 34 -1.09 -10.45 10.05
N TYR A 35 -1.51 -9.70 11.07
CA TYR A 35 -0.60 -8.92 11.91
C TYR A 35 0.18 -9.83 12.87
N GLU A 36 -0.51 -10.77 13.53
CA GLU A 36 0.07 -11.63 14.58
C GLU A 36 0.79 -12.87 14.05
N PHE A 37 0.31 -13.49 12.96
CA PHE A 37 0.83 -14.76 12.44
C PHE A 37 1.32 -14.61 10.98
N HIS A 38 2.64 -14.47 10.77
CA HIS A 38 3.27 -14.34 9.44
C HIS A 38 3.43 -15.68 8.73
N ASN A 39 2.35 -16.42 8.55
CA ASN A 39 2.37 -17.74 7.93
C ASN A 39 1.52 -17.78 6.65
N GLY A 40 1.92 -18.58 5.65
CA GLY A 40 1.20 -18.74 4.39
C GLY A 40 -0.27 -19.17 4.55
N PHE A 41 -0.63 -19.75 5.70
CA PHE A 41 -1.99 -20.13 6.05
C PHE A 41 -2.98 -18.94 6.09
N THR A 42 -2.58 -17.78 6.62
CA THR A 42 -3.45 -16.58 6.69
C THR A 42 -3.69 -15.96 5.31
N GLY A 43 -2.73 -16.11 4.39
CA GLY A 43 -2.90 -15.75 2.99
C GLY A 43 -3.98 -16.59 2.30
N LYS A 44 -3.93 -17.92 2.46
CA LYS A 44 -4.94 -18.82 1.88
C LYS A 44 -6.31 -18.60 2.47
N LEU A 45 -6.41 -18.41 3.79
CA LEU A 45 -7.71 -18.17 4.43
C LEU A 45 -8.43 -16.95 3.83
N SER A 46 -7.69 -15.88 3.52
CA SER A 46 -8.21 -14.68 2.84
C SER A 46 -8.70 -15.01 1.42
N ASP A 47 -7.95 -15.77 0.62
CA ASP A 47 -8.39 -16.18 -0.72
C ASP A 47 -9.66 -17.05 -0.67
N PHE A 48 -9.72 -18.03 0.25
CA PHE A 48 -10.88 -18.92 0.39
C PHE A 48 -12.14 -18.16 0.86
N THR A 49 -12.02 -17.39 1.93
CA THR A 49 -13.17 -16.62 2.48
C THR A 49 -13.55 -15.47 1.55
N GLY A 50 -12.57 -14.77 0.97
CA GLY A 50 -12.76 -13.68 0.03
C GLY A 50 -13.48 -14.13 -1.24
N LEU A 51 -13.04 -15.22 -1.88
CA LEU A 51 -13.67 -15.71 -3.11
C LEU A 51 -15.11 -16.19 -2.86
N PHE A 52 -15.36 -16.82 -1.72
CA PHE A 52 -16.71 -17.26 -1.32
C PHE A 52 -17.64 -16.06 -1.09
N VAL A 53 -17.23 -15.09 -0.27
CA VAL A 53 -18.00 -13.87 0.03
C VAL A 53 -18.23 -13.04 -1.23
N PHE A 54 -17.20 -12.83 -2.05
CA PHE A 54 -17.28 -12.07 -3.29
C PHE A 54 -18.29 -12.68 -4.27
N THR A 55 -18.23 -14.01 -4.45
CA THR A 55 -19.14 -14.72 -5.35
C THR A 55 -20.58 -14.62 -4.88
N LEU A 56 -20.84 -14.89 -3.60
CA LEU A 56 -22.19 -14.81 -3.02
C LEU A 56 -22.75 -13.39 -3.06
N PHE A 57 -21.91 -12.39 -2.82
CA PHE A 57 -22.30 -10.98 -2.90
C PHE A 57 -22.82 -10.62 -4.29
N TRP A 58 -22.06 -10.96 -5.34
CA TRP A 58 -22.48 -10.70 -6.71
C TRP A 58 -23.66 -11.57 -7.15
N MET A 59 -23.80 -12.80 -6.65
CA MET A 59 -24.99 -13.62 -6.88
C MET A 59 -26.25 -13.04 -6.21
N ALA A 60 -26.11 -12.38 -5.05
CA ALA A 60 -27.22 -11.69 -4.40
C ALA A 60 -27.69 -10.49 -5.23
N ILE A 61 -26.76 -9.74 -5.85
CA ILE A 61 -27.05 -8.60 -6.73
C ILE A 61 -27.59 -9.04 -8.09
N PHE A 62 -27.01 -10.10 -8.68
CA PHE A 62 -27.36 -10.64 -10.00
C PHE A 62 -27.96 -12.05 -9.91
N PRO A 63 -29.12 -12.24 -9.26
CA PRO A 63 -29.65 -13.56 -8.95
C PRO A 63 -30.14 -14.36 -10.16
N ARG A 64 -30.31 -13.72 -11.32
CA ARG A 64 -30.62 -14.40 -12.60
C ARG A 64 -29.36 -14.89 -13.32
N HIS A 65 -28.19 -14.41 -12.93
CA HIS A 65 -26.93 -14.63 -13.65
C HIS A 65 -25.89 -15.35 -12.78
N LYS A 66 -26.33 -16.24 -11.88
CA LYS A 66 -25.46 -16.94 -10.91
C LYS A 66 -24.32 -17.69 -11.61
N TRP A 67 -24.61 -18.33 -12.74
CA TRP A 67 -23.60 -19.03 -13.54
C TRP A 67 -22.57 -18.05 -14.13
N GLN A 68 -23.01 -16.95 -14.72
CA GLN A 68 -22.13 -15.92 -15.26
C GLN A 68 -21.26 -15.29 -14.17
N VAL A 69 -21.82 -15.02 -12.99
CA VAL A 69 -21.06 -14.53 -11.82
C VAL A 69 -19.98 -15.54 -11.42
N THR A 70 -20.33 -16.83 -11.37
CA THR A 70 -19.37 -17.91 -11.04
C THR A 70 -18.22 -17.95 -12.04
N LEU A 71 -18.56 -17.97 -13.34
CA LEU A 71 -17.58 -18.04 -14.42
C LEU A 71 -16.70 -16.79 -14.47
N ALA A 72 -17.30 -15.60 -14.38
CA ALA A 72 -16.57 -14.34 -14.35
C ALA A 72 -15.61 -14.28 -13.14
N THR A 73 -16.06 -14.70 -11.97
CA THR A 73 -15.20 -14.74 -10.77
C THR A 73 -14.04 -15.72 -10.95
N ALA A 74 -14.30 -16.92 -11.49
CA ALA A 74 -13.26 -17.90 -11.78
C ALA A 74 -12.21 -17.34 -12.75
N LEU A 75 -12.65 -16.73 -13.85
CA LEU A 75 -11.78 -16.18 -14.88
C LEU A 75 -10.97 -14.99 -14.35
N ILE A 76 -11.62 -14.03 -13.68
CA ILE A 76 -10.95 -12.86 -13.10
C ILE A 76 -9.93 -13.29 -12.04
N PHE A 77 -10.30 -14.22 -11.15
CA PHE A 77 -9.39 -14.70 -10.11
C PHE A 77 -8.19 -15.43 -10.70
N THR A 78 -8.42 -16.33 -11.66
CA THR A 78 -7.35 -17.08 -12.35
C THR A 78 -6.44 -16.12 -13.11
N TRP A 79 -7.01 -15.19 -13.88
CA TRP A 79 -6.25 -14.16 -14.59
C TRP A 79 -5.43 -13.32 -13.60
N TRP A 80 -6.05 -12.84 -12.52
CA TRP A 80 -5.39 -12.04 -11.50
C TRP A 80 -4.23 -12.78 -10.85
N LYS A 81 -4.34 -14.08 -10.58
CA LYS A 81 -3.25 -14.90 -9.99
C LYS A 81 -2.21 -15.39 -11.02
N SER A 82 -2.49 -15.27 -12.32
CA SER A 82 -1.59 -15.71 -13.41
C SER A 82 -0.64 -14.61 -13.93
N PRO A 83 0.56 -14.93 -14.45
CA PRO A 83 1.48 -13.94 -15.03
C PRO A 83 0.85 -12.99 -16.07
N LEU A 84 -0.28 -13.35 -16.69
CA LEU A 84 -1.01 -12.55 -17.67
C LEU A 84 -1.54 -11.21 -17.13
N SER A 85 -1.69 -11.04 -15.81
CA SER A 85 -2.09 -9.76 -15.23
C SER A 85 -0.92 -8.79 -14.99
N SER A 86 0.33 -9.21 -15.21
CA SER A 86 1.51 -8.38 -14.98
C SER A 86 1.54 -7.08 -15.81
N PRO A 87 1.17 -7.07 -17.11
CA PRO A 87 1.09 -5.84 -17.89
C PRO A 87 0.09 -4.83 -17.30
N PHE A 88 -1.08 -5.32 -16.84
CA PHE A 88 -2.08 -4.48 -16.18
C PHE A 88 -1.54 -3.86 -14.88
N ILE A 89 -0.87 -4.67 -14.04
CA ILE A 89 -0.25 -4.19 -12.79
C ILE A 89 0.81 -3.13 -13.09
N HIS A 90 1.62 -3.32 -14.13
CA HIS A 90 2.65 -2.36 -14.52
C HIS A 90 2.04 -1.02 -14.93
N SER A 91 1.07 -1.02 -15.86
CA SER A 91 0.39 0.21 -16.29
C SER A 91 -0.36 0.91 -15.15
N TRP A 92 -0.99 0.15 -14.25
CA TRP A 92 -1.63 0.73 -13.06
C TRP A 92 -0.62 1.45 -12.18
N ASN A 93 0.53 0.81 -11.90
CA ASN A 93 1.56 1.35 -11.01
C ASN A 93 2.27 2.58 -11.59
N GLU A 94 2.25 2.77 -12.91
CA GLU A 94 2.80 3.98 -13.55
C GLU A 94 1.85 5.18 -13.45
N ILE A 95 0.54 4.94 -13.52
CA ILE A 95 -0.48 6.00 -13.60
C ILE A 95 -1.01 6.38 -12.22
N MET A 96 -1.21 5.38 -11.35
CA MET A 96 -1.98 5.54 -10.12
C MET A 96 -1.07 5.81 -8.92
N PRO A 97 -1.48 6.68 -7.98
CA PRO A 97 -0.70 7.02 -6.79
C PRO A 97 -0.60 5.88 -5.78
N VAL A 98 -1.47 4.87 -5.88
CA VAL A 98 -1.48 3.69 -5.01
C VAL A 98 -1.03 2.48 -5.82
N PRO A 99 0.22 2.03 -5.67
CA PRO A 99 0.72 0.86 -6.37
C PRO A 99 0.05 -0.41 -5.86
N ILE A 100 -0.21 -1.32 -6.78
CA ILE A 100 -0.70 -2.67 -6.51
C ILE A 100 0.45 -3.65 -6.75
N THR A 101 0.58 -4.61 -5.83
CA THR A 101 1.54 -5.71 -5.95
C THR A 101 0.81 -7.03 -5.83
N ARG A 102 1.39 -8.07 -6.41
CA ARG A 102 0.82 -9.41 -6.36
C ARG A 102 1.93 -10.45 -6.32
N VAL A 103 1.73 -11.46 -5.48
CA VAL A 103 2.53 -12.69 -5.47
C VAL A 103 1.90 -13.71 -6.41
N ILE A 104 2.71 -14.29 -7.31
CA ILE A 104 2.26 -15.38 -8.18
C ILE A 104 2.41 -16.68 -7.38
N ASP A 105 1.29 -17.20 -6.89
CA ASP A 105 1.23 -18.48 -6.19
C ASP A 105 0.07 -19.30 -6.75
N TYR A 106 0.39 -20.32 -7.55
CA TYR A 106 -0.63 -21.18 -8.17
C TYR A 106 -1.42 -22.01 -7.15
N TRP A 107 -0.90 -22.17 -5.92
CA TRP A 107 -1.67 -22.81 -4.85
C TRP A 107 -2.88 -21.97 -4.43
N ASP A 108 -2.92 -20.68 -4.75
CA ASP A 108 -4.11 -19.84 -4.57
C ASP A 108 -5.29 -20.31 -5.42
N LEU A 109 -5.06 -21.01 -6.54
CA LEU A 109 -6.13 -21.56 -7.38
C LEU A 109 -6.94 -22.64 -6.67
N THR A 110 -6.43 -23.22 -5.57
CA THR A 110 -7.22 -24.12 -4.72
C THR A 110 -8.44 -23.43 -4.11
N ALA A 111 -8.41 -22.10 -3.94
CA ALA A 111 -9.56 -21.31 -3.49
C ALA A 111 -10.74 -21.37 -4.46
N LEU A 112 -10.53 -21.70 -5.76
CA LEU A 112 -11.61 -21.89 -6.74
C LEU A 112 -12.61 -22.97 -6.31
N THR A 113 -12.22 -23.89 -5.43
CA THR A 113 -13.12 -24.89 -4.81
C THR A 113 -14.27 -24.24 -4.02
N MET A 114 -14.15 -22.99 -3.61
CA MET A 114 -15.22 -22.24 -2.94
C MET A 114 -16.31 -21.76 -3.91
N LEU A 115 -16.05 -21.70 -5.21
CA LEU A 115 -17.05 -21.30 -6.22
C LEU A 115 -18.24 -22.27 -6.32
N PRO A 116 -18.05 -23.60 -6.46
CA PRO A 116 -19.18 -24.53 -6.45
C PRO A 116 -19.93 -24.49 -5.10
N LEU A 117 -19.22 -24.33 -3.98
CA LEU A 117 -19.86 -24.18 -2.66
C LEU A 117 -20.73 -22.92 -2.58
N ALA A 118 -20.23 -21.78 -3.07
CA ALA A 118 -20.99 -20.53 -3.14
C ALA A 118 -22.24 -20.69 -4.02
N TRP A 119 -22.08 -21.34 -5.18
CA TRP A 119 -23.19 -21.58 -6.10
C TRP A 119 -24.27 -22.50 -5.52
N LEU A 120 -23.87 -23.57 -4.82
CA LEU A 120 -24.80 -24.47 -4.11
C LEU A 120 -25.56 -23.71 -3.03
N LEU A 121 -24.86 -22.91 -2.23
CA LEU A 121 -25.48 -22.11 -1.18
C LEU A 121 -26.47 -21.10 -1.75
N ALA A 122 -26.11 -20.42 -2.85
CA ALA A 122 -26.97 -19.44 -3.50
C ALA A 122 -28.25 -20.03 -4.10
N ARG A 123 -28.37 -21.36 -4.22
CA ARG A 123 -29.61 -22.05 -4.65
C ARG A 123 -30.57 -22.33 -3.50
N ILE A 124 -30.10 -22.24 -2.26
CA ILE A 124 -30.94 -22.45 -1.08
C ILE A 124 -31.79 -21.20 -0.87
N ASP A 125 -33.11 -21.39 -0.81
CA ASP A 125 -34.03 -20.32 -0.45
C ASP A 125 -33.91 -20.01 1.03
N TYR A 126 -33.21 -18.92 1.35
CA TYR A 126 -33.01 -18.47 2.71
C TYR A 126 -33.91 -17.27 3.03
N ASN A 127 -34.69 -17.39 4.10
CA ASN A 127 -35.55 -16.33 4.61
C ASN A 127 -35.21 -16.03 6.08
N PRO A 128 -34.37 -15.01 6.36
CA PRO A 128 -33.99 -14.65 7.71
C PRO A 128 -35.20 -14.10 8.46
N GLN A 129 -35.45 -14.63 9.66
CA GLN A 129 -36.45 -14.11 10.60
C GLN A 129 -35.94 -12.87 11.35
N ILE A 130 -35.39 -11.89 10.61
CA ILE A 130 -34.81 -10.66 11.16
C ILE A 130 -35.74 -9.48 10.87
N LYS A 131 -36.21 -8.81 11.93
CA LYS A 131 -37.18 -7.69 11.88
C LYS A 131 -36.72 -6.52 11.00
N TYR A 132 -35.44 -6.18 11.07
CA TYR A 132 -34.85 -5.01 10.39
C TYR A 132 -34.02 -5.36 9.15
N ARG A 133 -34.34 -6.46 8.45
CA ARG A 133 -33.56 -6.94 7.29
C ARG A 133 -33.31 -5.89 6.20
N ARG A 134 -34.23 -4.94 6.00
CA ARG A 134 -34.09 -3.85 5.01
C ARG A 134 -32.93 -2.89 5.32
N ILE A 135 -32.51 -2.80 6.58
CA ILE A 135 -31.38 -1.98 7.03
C ILE A 135 -30.10 -2.82 7.06
N PHE A 136 -30.19 -4.06 7.54
CA PHE A 136 -29.01 -4.93 7.64
C PHE A 136 -28.46 -5.38 6.29
N ILE A 137 -29.30 -5.65 5.29
CA ILE A 137 -28.84 -6.03 3.95
C ILE A 137 -27.89 -5.00 3.33
N PRO A 138 -28.25 -3.70 3.22
CA PRO A 138 -27.32 -2.71 2.66
C PRO A 138 -26.10 -2.48 3.56
N LEU A 139 -26.25 -2.53 4.89
CA LEU A 139 -25.13 -2.38 5.81
C LEU A 139 -24.09 -3.50 5.64
N VAL A 140 -24.54 -4.76 5.60
CA VAL A 140 -23.65 -5.90 5.35
C VAL A 140 -23.06 -5.82 3.93
N GLY A 141 -23.83 -5.36 2.96
CA GLY A 141 -23.32 -5.12 1.61
C GLY A 141 -22.20 -4.07 1.56
N CYS A 142 -22.34 -2.96 2.31
CA CYS A 142 -21.29 -1.95 2.43
C CYS A 142 -20.03 -2.50 3.12
N ILE A 143 -20.21 -3.29 4.18
CA ILE A 143 -19.08 -3.95 4.87
C ILE A 143 -18.37 -4.93 3.92
N ALA A 144 -19.12 -5.71 3.13
CA ALA A 144 -18.54 -6.61 2.14
C ALA A 144 -17.74 -5.86 1.07
N LEU A 145 -18.29 -4.78 0.49
CA LEU A 145 -17.56 -3.93 -0.46
C LEU A 145 -16.28 -3.35 0.16
N PHE A 146 -16.36 -2.85 1.39
CA PHE A 146 -15.20 -2.39 2.13
C PHE A 146 -14.15 -3.50 2.27
N SER A 147 -14.57 -4.71 2.65
CA SER A 147 -13.66 -5.86 2.84
C SER A 147 -12.92 -6.26 1.56
N PHE A 148 -13.55 -6.16 0.38
CA PHE A 148 -12.88 -6.47 -0.89
C PHE A 148 -11.79 -5.46 -1.25
N CYS A 149 -11.97 -4.21 -0.85
CA CYS A 149 -11.00 -3.14 -1.06
C CYS A 149 -9.98 -3.03 0.08
N PHE A 150 -10.20 -3.72 1.20
CA PHE A 150 -9.33 -3.71 2.35
C PHE A 150 -8.09 -4.57 2.08
N THR A 151 -7.22 -4.05 1.22
CA THR A 151 -5.90 -4.63 1.01
C THR A 151 -4.99 -4.17 2.14
N SER A 152 -4.46 -5.12 2.92
CA SER A 152 -3.26 -4.82 3.69
C SER A 152 -2.20 -4.41 2.65
N PRO A 153 -1.65 -3.19 2.68
CA PRO A 153 -0.57 -2.84 1.79
C PRO A 153 0.51 -3.92 1.96
N PRO A 154 1.14 -4.38 0.86
CA PRO A 154 2.30 -5.25 0.99
C PRO A 154 3.19 -4.62 2.04
N ARG A 155 3.74 -5.43 2.94
CA ARG A 155 4.92 -5.02 3.66
C ARG A 155 5.97 -4.81 2.58
N TYR A 156 5.98 -3.62 1.98
CA TYR A 156 7.22 -3.00 1.59
C TYR A 156 8.10 -3.29 2.78
N ALA A 157 9.16 -4.09 2.58
CA ALA A 157 10.26 -4.13 3.51
C ALA A 157 10.41 -2.68 3.93
N LEU A 158 10.02 -2.37 5.18
CA LEU A 158 9.91 -1.01 5.63
C LEU A 158 11.28 -0.45 5.31
N TYR A 159 11.37 0.40 4.29
CA TYR A 159 12.61 1.06 4.01
C TYR A 159 12.78 1.92 5.24
N TYR A 160 13.60 1.40 6.15
CA TYR A 160 14.05 2.18 7.26
C TYR A 160 14.80 3.33 6.62
N TYR A 161 14.58 4.52 7.12
CA TYR A 161 15.45 5.60 6.72
C TYR A 161 16.82 5.28 7.31
N PRO A 162 17.93 5.62 6.61
CA PRO A 162 19.25 5.58 7.18
C PRO A 162 19.26 6.10 8.63
N PRO A 163 20.07 5.51 9.53
CA PRO A 163 20.18 5.99 10.90
C PRO A 163 20.43 7.49 10.92
N ASN A 164 19.77 8.18 11.85
CA ASN A 164 19.79 9.64 12.03
C ASN A 164 19.13 10.47 10.91
N GLN A 165 18.43 9.85 9.97
CA GLN A 165 17.59 10.59 9.02
C GLN A 165 16.20 10.85 9.59
N ILE A 166 15.83 12.12 9.64
CA ILE A 166 14.55 12.63 10.11
C ILE A 166 13.62 12.82 8.90
N ARG A 167 12.43 12.19 8.95
CA ARG A 167 11.35 12.50 8.02
C ARG A 167 10.76 13.86 8.39
N PHE A 168 10.82 14.80 7.46
CA PHE A 168 10.32 16.15 7.67
C PHE A 168 9.38 16.46 6.52
N TYR A 169 8.08 16.53 6.77
CA TYR A 169 7.09 16.84 5.73
C TYR A 169 6.80 18.35 5.69
N GLY A 170 7.84 19.14 5.46
CA GLY A 170 7.76 20.60 5.42
C GLY A 170 7.27 21.10 4.07
N ASN A 171 6.10 21.74 4.03
CA ASN A 171 5.57 22.37 2.82
C ASN A 171 5.58 23.90 2.95
N PHE A 172 6.30 24.57 2.05
CA PHE A 172 6.46 26.02 2.01
C PHE A 172 5.94 26.58 0.69
N LYS A 173 5.18 27.67 0.77
CA LYS A 173 4.61 28.35 -0.40
C LYS A 173 5.30 29.69 -0.62
N THR A 174 5.70 29.97 -1.85
CA THR A 174 6.29 31.25 -2.24
C THR A 174 5.79 31.71 -3.61
N SER A 175 5.88 33.00 -3.90
CA SER A 175 5.62 33.56 -5.23
C SER A 175 6.85 33.54 -6.14
N LYS A 176 8.02 33.20 -5.59
CA LYS A 176 9.29 33.13 -6.33
C LYS A 176 9.29 31.95 -7.31
N SER A 177 9.93 32.11 -8.46
CA SER A 177 10.19 31.01 -9.39
C SER A 177 11.21 30.02 -8.80
N GLU A 178 11.31 28.84 -9.40
CA GLU A 178 12.32 27.84 -9.05
C GLU A 178 13.74 28.42 -9.12
N GLU A 179 14.08 29.09 -10.23
CA GLU A 179 15.37 29.78 -10.42
C GLU A 179 15.65 30.79 -9.30
N GLN A 180 14.68 31.64 -8.96
CA GLN A 180 14.85 32.64 -7.88
C GLN A 180 15.08 32.01 -6.51
N ILE A 181 14.52 30.82 -6.27
CA ILE A 181 14.76 30.07 -5.03
C ILE A 181 16.19 29.53 -5.03
N LEU A 182 16.63 28.94 -6.14
CA LEU A 182 17.98 28.41 -6.29
C LEU A 182 19.04 29.51 -6.19
N ASP A 183 18.83 30.66 -6.83
CA ASP A 183 19.71 31.84 -6.72
C ASP A 183 19.81 32.35 -5.28
N LYS A 184 18.70 32.29 -4.54
CA LYS A 184 18.68 32.66 -3.13
C LYS A 184 19.50 31.68 -2.27
N LEU A 185 19.49 30.39 -2.59
CA LEU A 185 20.35 29.40 -1.92
C LEU A 185 21.82 29.68 -2.21
N THR A 186 22.16 29.89 -3.49
CA THR A 186 23.53 30.20 -3.94
C THR A 186 24.06 31.49 -3.30
N SER A 187 23.27 32.56 -3.26
CA SER A 187 23.66 33.83 -2.62
C SER A 187 23.86 33.73 -1.10
N LYS A 188 23.32 32.69 -0.46
CA LYS A 188 23.56 32.34 0.94
C LYS A 188 24.72 31.35 1.12
N ASN A 189 25.50 31.08 0.07
CA ASN A 189 26.57 30.08 0.03
C ASN A 189 26.08 28.66 0.39
N ILE A 190 24.83 28.33 0.05
CA ILE A 190 24.27 26.99 0.25
C ILE A 190 24.48 26.21 -1.05
N SER A 191 25.30 25.18 -1.00
CA SER A 191 25.50 24.27 -2.13
C SER A 191 24.32 23.31 -2.29
N PHE A 192 23.97 23.00 -3.53
CA PHE A 192 22.98 21.99 -3.84
C PHE A 192 23.32 21.29 -5.16
N HIS A 193 22.79 20.09 -5.35
CA HIS A 193 22.82 19.39 -6.64
C HIS A 193 21.50 18.66 -6.86
N ILE A 194 21.23 18.31 -8.12
CA ILE A 194 20.05 17.55 -8.50
C ILE A 194 20.42 16.07 -8.50
N ASP A 195 19.60 15.26 -7.85
CA ASP A 195 19.69 13.80 -7.88
C ASP A 195 18.31 13.21 -8.21
N SER A 196 18.30 11.96 -8.65
CA SER A 196 17.11 11.17 -8.95
C SER A 196 17.18 9.77 -8.34
N VAL A 197 18.21 9.49 -7.55
CA VAL A 197 18.42 8.17 -6.96
C VAL A 197 18.47 8.30 -5.44
N SER A 198 17.77 7.42 -4.75
CA SER A 198 17.88 7.30 -3.29
C SER A 198 18.25 5.87 -2.91
N TYR A 199 19.07 5.76 -1.87
CA TYR A 199 19.53 4.48 -1.34
C TYR A 199 18.87 4.29 0.02
N TYR A 200 18.09 3.22 0.14
CA TYR A 200 17.42 2.88 1.39
C TYR A 200 17.99 1.60 1.97
N PRO A 201 18.34 1.54 3.27
CA PRO A 201 18.79 0.32 3.90
C PRO A 201 17.68 -0.72 3.78
N ILE A 202 18.09 -1.95 3.49
CA ILE A 202 17.17 -3.07 3.49
C ILE A 202 16.90 -3.45 4.96
N GLY A 203 15.62 -3.65 5.31
CA GLY A 203 15.21 -3.92 6.69
C GLY A 203 15.70 -5.25 7.26
N ASP A 204 15.33 -5.55 8.50
CA ASP A 204 15.71 -6.79 9.17
C ASP A 204 15.23 -8.02 8.39
N GLY A 205 16.17 -8.87 7.99
CA GLY A 205 15.93 -10.11 7.25
C GLY A 205 17.21 -10.92 7.09
N GLU A 206 17.08 -12.22 6.81
CA GLU A 206 18.23 -13.05 6.43
C GLU A 206 18.50 -12.91 4.93
N TYR A 207 19.54 -12.16 4.56
CA TYR A 207 19.94 -12.00 3.17
C TYR A 207 21.08 -12.94 2.84
N TYR A 208 21.03 -13.52 1.63
CA TYR A 208 22.06 -14.41 1.11
C TYR A 208 22.49 -13.94 -0.28
N LEU A 209 23.79 -13.96 -0.54
CA LEU A 209 24.37 -13.69 -1.85
C LEU A 209 24.44 -15.00 -2.64
N ARG A 210 23.97 -14.96 -3.89
CA ARG A 210 24.21 -16.01 -4.87
C ARG A 210 25.55 -15.75 -5.56
N THR A 211 26.53 -16.61 -5.33
CA THR A 211 27.89 -16.41 -5.88
C THR A 211 28.13 -17.13 -7.21
N ASP A 212 27.29 -18.09 -7.61
CA ASP A 212 27.39 -18.87 -8.86
C ASP A 212 26.00 -19.20 -9.47
N GLU A 213 25.97 -19.64 -10.74
CA GLU A 213 24.78 -20.18 -11.41
C GLU A 213 24.29 -21.51 -10.76
N PRO A 214 22.98 -21.78 -10.70
CA PRO A 214 22.41 -22.68 -9.71
C PRO A 214 22.44 -24.15 -10.12
N ILE A 215 22.91 -25.01 -9.21
CA ILE A 215 22.47 -26.42 -9.12
C ILE A 215 22.04 -26.76 -7.68
N ASP A 216 22.57 -26.07 -6.65
CA ASP A 216 22.30 -26.42 -5.25
C ASP A 216 22.25 -25.18 -4.31
N SER A 217 21.37 -25.29 -3.31
CA SER A 217 21.19 -24.41 -2.15
C SER A 217 22.45 -24.26 -1.26
N SER A 218 23.43 -25.14 -1.40
CA SER A 218 24.70 -25.11 -0.65
C SER A 218 25.63 -23.93 -1.00
N LYS A 219 25.39 -23.22 -2.11
CA LYS A 219 26.24 -22.11 -2.58
C LYS A 219 25.74 -20.71 -2.24
N TRP A 220 24.80 -20.60 -1.31
CA TRP A 220 24.26 -19.32 -0.85
C TRP A 220 25.05 -18.83 0.37
N VAL A 221 25.64 -17.64 0.28
CA VAL A 221 26.47 -17.08 1.36
C VAL A 221 25.65 -16.07 2.17
N ARG A 222 25.51 -16.32 3.47
CA ARG A 222 24.79 -15.40 4.37
C ARG A 222 25.49 -14.04 4.45
N VAL A 223 24.71 -12.97 4.37
CA VAL A 223 25.18 -11.61 4.67
C VAL A 223 25.19 -11.42 6.18
N ASN A 224 26.37 -11.47 6.78
CA ASN A 224 26.54 -11.50 8.25
C ASN A 224 26.21 -10.17 8.95
N ASN A 225 26.29 -9.03 8.26
CA ASN A 225 25.98 -7.73 8.85
C ASN A 225 24.94 -6.98 8.01
N THR A 226 23.68 -7.02 8.47
CA THR A 226 22.56 -6.26 7.90
C THR A 226 22.24 -5.00 8.71
N ARG A 227 22.81 -4.88 9.91
CA ARG A 227 22.55 -3.78 10.85
C ARG A 227 23.45 -2.58 10.64
N ASP A 228 24.65 -2.76 10.06
CA ASP A 228 25.57 -1.67 9.66
C ASP A 228 25.76 -1.53 8.13
N SER A 229 24.68 -1.34 7.38
CA SER A 229 24.78 -0.63 6.08
C SER A 229 25.54 -1.31 4.92
N VAL A 230 25.53 -2.64 4.80
CA VAL A 230 26.19 -3.29 3.64
C VAL A 230 25.30 -3.34 2.39
N LEU A 231 23.98 -3.41 2.56
CA LEU A 231 23.01 -3.55 1.46
C LEU A 231 21.97 -2.43 1.47
N TYR A 232 21.91 -1.71 0.34
CA TYR A 232 20.92 -0.69 0.07
C TYR A 232 20.09 -1.08 -1.14
N ARG A 233 18.78 -0.82 -1.08
CA ARG A 233 17.96 -0.77 -2.28
C ARG A 233 18.17 0.58 -2.96
N ARG A 234 18.66 0.54 -4.19
CA ARG A 234 18.64 1.68 -5.10
C ARG A 234 17.21 1.90 -5.60
N MET A 235 16.69 3.10 -5.41
CA MET A 235 15.38 3.51 -5.90
C MET A 235 15.54 4.72 -6.82
N VAL A 236 15.02 4.61 -8.05
CA VAL A 236 14.92 5.74 -8.96
C VAL A 236 13.64 6.50 -8.60
N GLU A 237 13.77 7.78 -8.37
CA GLU A 237 12.69 8.70 -7.99
C GLU A 237 12.63 9.85 -9.00
N ARG A 238 11.56 10.65 -8.94
CA ARG A 238 11.58 11.92 -9.69
C ARG A 238 12.70 12.82 -9.15
N PRO A 239 13.27 13.71 -9.97
CA PRO A 239 14.36 14.59 -9.54
C PRO A 239 14.04 15.35 -8.25
N PHE A 240 15.05 15.51 -7.41
CA PHE A 240 15.01 16.29 -6.19
C PHE A 240 16.32 17.05 -6.00
N TYR A 241 16.27 18.14 -5.25
CA TYR A 241 17.43 18.91 -4.84
C TYR A 241 17.98 18.34 -3.53
N LEU A 242 19.28 18.12 -3.49
CA LEU A 242 19.99 17.70 -2.29
C LEU A 242 20.95 18.81 -1.85
N ILE A 243 20.74 19.31 -0.63
CA ILE A 243 21.66 20.24 0.03
C ILE A 243 22.56 19.38 0.95
N PRO A 244 23.87 19.25 0.64
CA PRO A 244 24.76 18.35 1.39
C PRO A 244 24.90 18.72 2.86
N SER A 245 24.99 20.02 3.14
CA SER A 245 25.10 20.56 4.50
C SER A 245 24.34 21.89 4.59
N TYR A 246 23.61 22.06 5.68
CA TYR A 246 22.87 23.27 6.01
C TYR A 246 22.92 23.52 7.52
N ASN A 247 23.51 24.65 7.93
CA ASN A 247 23.58 25.02 9.33
C ASN A 247 22.30 25.74 9.77
N LEU A 248 21.62 25.17 10.76
CA LEU A 248 20.41 25.70 11.39
C LEU A 248 20.72 26.06 12.84
N ASP A 249 20.95 27.35 13.11
CA ASP A 249 21.22 27.90 14.45
C ASP A 249 22.27 27.10 15.26
N GLY A 250 23.36 26.66 14.61
CA GLY A 250 24.45 25.91 15.25
C GLY A 250 24.29 24.38 15.17
N GLN A 251 23.18 23.88 14.61
CA GLN A 251 23.01 22.46 14.29
C GLN A 251 23.25 22.23 12.79
N GLU A 252 24.17 21.34 12.45
CA GLU A 252 24.39 20.93 11.07
C GLU A 252 23.32 19.91 10.63
N LEU A 253 22.57 20.24 9.57
CA LEU A 253 21.69 19.32 8.88
C LEU A 253 22.39 18.82 7.62
N LYS A 254 22.46 17.50 7.46
CA LYS A 254 23.09 16.86 6.30
C LYS A 254 22.05 16.33 5.33
N ASN A 255 22.38 16.28 4.05
CA ASN A 255 21.55 15.65 3.02
C ASN A 255 20.08 16.12 3.06
N VAL A 256 19.86 17.44 3.12
CA VAL A 256 18.51 18.00 3.12
C VAL A 256 17.90 17.78 1.74
N LYS A 257 16.93 16.88 1.67
CA LYS A 257 16.23 16.50 0.46
C LYS A 257 15.01 17.38 0.28
N MET A 258 14.92 18.07 -0.84
CA MET A 258 13.78 18.92 -1.16
C MET A 258 13.33 18.82 -2.62
N ARG A 259 12.05 19.11 -2.86
CA ARG A 259 11.46 19.23 -4.20
C ARG A 259 10.81 20.58 -4.36
N ILE A 260 10.97 21.16 -5.54
CA ILE A 260 10.28 22.37 -5.94
C ILE A 260 9.22 21.97 -6.97
N THR A 261 8.02 22.53 -6.84
CA THR A 261 6.94 22.30 -7.79
C THR A 261 6.26 23.63 -8.09
N GLN A 262 6.35 24.05 -9.34
CA GLN A 262 5.74 25.29 -9.80
C GLN A 262 4.27 25.05 -10.16
N GLY A 263 3.37 25.78 -9.51
CA GLY A 263 1.95 25.85 -9.88
C GLY A 263 1.61 27.17 -10.59
N ASN A 264 0.37 27.31 -11.08
CA ASN A 264 -0.06 28.46 -11.90
C ASN A 264 0.17 29.85 -11.29
N LYS A 265 0.20 29.98 -9.96
CA LYS A 265 0.36 31.26 -9.26
C LYS A 265 1.41 31.24 -8.14
N LYS A 266 1.83 30.06 -7.71
CA LYS A 266 2.70 29.87 -6.53
C LYS A 266 3.59 28.67 -6.75
N THR A 267 4.78 28.76 -6.20
CA THR A 267 5.76 27.68 -6.14
C THR A 267 5.69 27.03 -4.76
N PHE A 268 5.66 25.71 -4.74
CA PHE A 268 5.66 24.89 -3.54
C PHE A 268 7.03 24.25 -3.36
N ILE A 269 7.55 24.31 -2.15
CA ILE A 269 8.83 23.73 -1.77
C ILE A 269 8.54 22.70 -0.69
N TYR A 270 8.81 21.44 -1.02
CA TYR A 270 8.66 20.30 -0.14
C TYR A 270 10.04 19.91 0.35
N VAL A 271 10.36 20.21 1.61
CA VAL A 271 11.50 19.56 2.27
C VAL A 271 10.96 18.22 2.76
N GLU A 272 11.62 17.11 2.42
CA GLU A 272 11.14 15.74 2.65
C GLU A 272 11.85 15.04 3.81
N SER A 273 13.17 15.27 3.93
CA SER A 273 13.98 14.68 4.99
C SER A 273 15.34 15.36 5.08
N PHE A 274 16.03 15.14 6.19
CA PHE A 274 17.42 15.53 6.40
C PHE A 274 18.03 14.63 7.48
N GLN A 275 19.35 14.63 7.59
CA GLN A 275 20.12 13.87 8.58
C GLN A 275 20.69 14.79 9.65
N THR A 276 20.77 14.28 10.88
CA THR A 276 21.38 14.96 12.03
C THR A 276 22.52 14.11 12.60
N ASP A 277 23.47 14.71 13.32
CA ASP A 277 24.60 13.96 13.89
C ASP A 277 24.20 13.01 15.02
N SER A 278 23.10 13.33 15.72
CA SER A 278 22.55 12.48 16.76
C SER A 278 21.17 11.97 16.38
N LYS A 279 20.81 10.83 16.95
CA LYS A 279 19.47 10.25 16.90
C LYS A 279 18.53 11.06 17.81
N THR A 280 18.32 12.33 17.47
CA THR A 280 17.39 13.19 18.20
C THR A 280 15.98 12.67 18.01
N GLU A 281 15.29 12.42 19.12
CA GLU A 281 13.87 12.03 19.10
C GLU A 281 13.06 13.19 18.50
N TYR A 282 12.61 13.00 17.27
CA TYR A 282 11.87 14.01 16.53
C TYR A 282 10.53 14.25 17.23
N ASN A 283 10.29 15.49 17.68
CA ASN A 283 9.09 15.87 18.41
C ASN A 283 8.45 17.12 17.82
N ASN A 284 7.21 17.41 18.24
CA ASN A 284 6.41 18.53 17.75
C ASN A 284 7.08 19.91 17.97
N LYS A 285 7.96 20.06 18.95
CA LYS A 285 8.67 21.32 19.24
C LYS A 285 9.77 21.56 18.21
N LEU A 286 10.58 20.53 17.95
CA LEU A 286 11.62 20.56 16.91
C LEU A 286 11.02 20.75 15.52
N GLU A 287 9.92 20.06 15.21
CA GLU A 287 9.20 20.25 13.93
C GLU A 287 8.82 21.72 13.69
N LYS A 288 8.26 22.39 14.71
CA LYS A 288 7.89 23.81 14.62
C LYS A 288 9.11 24.70 14.40
N GLN A 289 10.23 24.41 15.07
CA GLN A 289 11.49 25.13 14.91
C GLN A 289 12.02 25.00 13.48
N TYR A 290 12.10 23.77 12.95
CA TYR A 290 12.52 23.52 11.57
C TYR A 290 11.60 24.19 10.57
N LYS A 291 10.28 24.10 10.73
CA LYS A 291 9.31 24.81 9.86
C LYS A 291 9.52 26.32 9.86
N LYS A 292 9.76 26.93 11.02
CA LYS A 292 10.00 28.38 11.10
C LYS A 292 11.27 28.78 10.35
N HIS A 293 12.32 27.97 10.44
CA HIS A 293 13.59 28.22 9.77
C HIS A 293 13.53 28.06 8.26
N PHE A 294 13.06 26.91 7.78
CA PHE A 294 12.91 26.68 6.35
C PHE A 294 11.95 27.69 5.71
N LYS A 295 10.91 28.12 6.44
CA LYS A 295 10.05 29.22 5.99
C LYS A 295 10.84 30.51 5.74
N LYS A 296 11.71 30.93 6.66
CA LYS A 296 12.60 32.10 6.46
C LYS A 296 13.61 31.89 5.31
N LEU A 297 14.07 30.67 5.12
CA LEU A 297 14.99 30.34 4.02
C LEU A 297 14.31 30.57 2.67
N PHE A 298 13.03 30.21 2.55
CA PHE A 298 12.31 30.24 1.27
C PHE A 298 11.42 31.48 1.02
N GLU A 299 11.05 32.24 2.06
CA GLU A 299 10.37 33.55 1.95
C GLU A 299 11.28 34.62 1.34
#